data_AF-A0A7J6V4W4-F1
#
_entry.id   AF-A0A7J6V4W4-F1
#
_cell.length_a   1.000
_cell.length_b   1.000
_cell.length_c   1.000
_cell.angle_alpha   90.00
_cell.angle_beta   90.00
_cell.angle_gamma   90.00
#
_symmetry.space_group_name_H-M   'P 1'
#
loop_
_entity.id
_entity.type
_entity.pdbx_description
1 polymer ?
#
loop_
_entity_poly.entity_id
_entity_poly.type
_entity_poly.pdbx_seq_one_letter_code
_entity_poly.pdbx_strand_id
1 'polypeptide(L)'
;WVPQEPTVAITHATYSCDSQSIYASFGDGSVGVLSATTLRLRCRINPTAYLPSSISSNNSRVYPLVIAAHPSEPNQFALGLSDGGVHVLEPLESEGKWGTLPPSDNGAGPSTTTGQGSSEQLTR
;
A
#
# COMPACT_ATOMS: atom_id res chain seq x y z
N TRP A 1 22.03 0.38 22.58
CA TRP A 1 20.72 0.14 21.97
C TRP A 1 20.34 -1.30 22.28
N VAL A 2 19.19 -1.53 22.94
CA VAL A 2 18.67 -2.87 23.19
C VAL A 2 17.47 -3.03 22.26
N PRO A 3 17.50 -3.95 21.28
CA PRO A 3 16.29 -4.24 20.50
C PRO A 3 15.21 -4.71 21.48
N GLN A 4 14.10 -3.97 21.54
CA GLN A 4 12.91 -4.52 22.15
C GLN A 4 12.49 -5.73 21.31
N GLU A 5 12.24 -6.84 21.99
CA GLU A 5 11.67 -8.02 21.37
C GLU A 5 10.34 -7.61 20.73
N PRO A 6 10.17 -7.78 19.40
CA PRO A 6 8.96 -7.34 18.73
C PRO A 6 7.78 -8.09 19.36
N THR A 7 6.82 -7.33 19.89
CA THR A 7 5.66 -7.88 20.60
C THR A 7 4.79 -8.78 19.72
N VAL A 8 4.92 -8.65 18.39
CA VAL A 8 4.21 -9.45 17.39
C VAL A 8 5.12 -9.72 16.19
N ALA A 9 5.25 -10.99 15.81
CA ALA A 9 6.03 -11.41 14.65
C ALA A 9 5.29 -11.12 13.32
N ILE A 10 6.05 -10.75 12.29
CA ILE A 10 5.56 -10.71 10.91
C ILE A 10 5.34 -12.15 10.44
N THR A 11 4.15 -12.44 9.91
CA THR A 11 3.80 -13.78 9.38
C THR A 11 4.01 -13.88 7.88
N HIS A 12 3.75 -12.81 7.14
CA HIS A 12 3.98 -12.72 5.71
C HIS A 12 4.08 -11.26 5.26
N ALA A 13 4.76 -11.01 4.14
CA ALA A 13 4.74 -9.70 3.49
C ALA A 13 4.89 -9.84 1.97
N THR A 14 4.27 -8.93 1.22
CA THR A 14 4.38 -8.87 -0.25
C THR A 14 4.31 -7.43 -0.74
N TYR A 15 4.95 -7.16 -1.88
CA TYR A 15 4.78 -5.90 -2.61
C TYR A 15 3.43 -5.85 -3.33
N SER A 16 2.91 -4.64 -3.54
CA SER A 16 1.86 -4.36 -4.53
C SER A 16 2.38 -4.51 -5.95
N CYS A 17 1.49 -4.68 -6.94
CA CYS A 17 1.87 -4.86 -8.34
C CYS A 17 2.64 -3.67 -8.94
N ASP A 18 2.40 -2.45 -8.45
CA ASP A 18 3.09 -1.23 -8.85
C ASP A 18 4.37 -0.94 -8.03
N SER A 19 4.73 -1.84 -7.11
CA SER A 19 5.87 -1.70 -6.21
C SER A 19 5.86 -0.46 -5.31
N GLN A 20 4.72 0.21 -5.13
CA GLN A 20 4.63 1.40 -4.27
C GLN A 20 4.31 1.08 -2.80
N SER A 21 3.69 -0.06 -2.52
CA SER A 21 3.26 -0.49 -1.19
C SER A 21 3.84 -1.85 -0.81
N ILE A 22 4.03 -2.06 0.49
CA ILE A 22 4.28 -3.37 1.10
C ILE A 22 3.10 -3.69 2.01
N TYR A 23 2.47 -4.83 1.81
CA TYR A 23 1.50 -5.38 2.75
C TYR A 23 2.22 -6.35 3.68
N ALA A 24 2.06 -6.18 4.98
CA ALA A 24 2.65 -7.05 6.00
C ALA A 24 1.59 -7.51 7.00
N SER A 25 1.50 -8.82 7.25
CA SER A 25 0.61 -9.39 8.25
C SER A 25 1.37 -9.74 9.52
N PHE A 26 0.67 -9.66 10.64
CA PHE A 26 1.21 -9.86 11.97
C PHE A 26 0.47 -10.99 12.70
N GLY A 27 1.14 -11.66 13.64
CA GLY A 27 0.58 -12.77 14.43
C GLY A 27 -0.57 -12.37 15.38
N ASP A 28 -0.84 -11.07 15.55
CA ASP A 28 -2.03 -10.54 16.25
C ASP A 28 -3.23 -10.38 15.30
N GLY A 29 -3.08 -10.78 14.04
CA GLY A 29 -4.06 -10.67 12.97
C GLY A 29 -3.98 -9.35 12.20
N SER A 30 -3.38 -8.30 12.75
CA SER A 30 -3.37 -7.01 12.05
C SER A 30 -2.59 -7.07 10.72
N VAL A 31 -2.93 -6.15 9.81
CA VAL A 31 -2.22 -5.97 8.54
C VAL A 31 -1.75 -4.52 8.43
N GLY A 32 -0.47 -4.32 8.19
CA GLY A 32 0.12 -3.02 7.90
C GLY A 32 0.26 -2.81 6.40
N VAL A 33 -0.09 -1.62 5.94
CA VAL A 33 0.25 -1.14 4.59
C VAL A 33 1.37 -0.13 4.76
N LEU A 34 2.55 -0.41 4.21
CA LEU A 34 3.75 0.42 4.35
C LEU A 34 4.15 1.01 3.00
N SER A 35 4.82 2.16 3.04
CA SER A 35 5.47 2.71 1.87
C SER A 35 6.67 1.88 1.49
N ALA A 36 6.73 1.39 0.25
CA ALA A 36 7.88 0.64 -0.24
C ALA A 36 9.18 1.44 -0.12
N THR A 37 9.11 2.75 -0.35
CA THR A 37 10.26 3.66 -0.36
C THR A 37 10.77 4.07 1.03
N THR A 38 9.87 4.22 2.00
CA THR A 38 10.22 4.80 3.31
C THR A 38 9.97 3.85 4.49
N LEU A 39 9.33 2.71 4.25
CA LEU A 39 8.82 1.78 5.26
C LEU A 39 7.93 2.44 6.33
N ARG A 40 7.41 3.64 6.05
CA ARG A 40 6.43 4.28 6.92
C ARG A 40 5.09 3.58 6.80
N LEU A 41 4.49 3.30 7.95
CA LEU A 41 3.13 2.77 8.03
C LEU A 41 2.16 3.82 7.49
N ARG A 42 1.40 3.44 6.47
CA ARG A 42 0.38 4.26 5.81
C ARG A 42 -0.97 4.04 6.49
N CYS A 43 -1.36 2.78 6.65
CA CYS A 43 -2.52 2.40 7.44
C CYS A 43 -2.33 1.04 8.12
N ARG A 44 -3.13 0.82 9.18
CA ARG A 44 -3.21 -0.46 9.88
C ARG A 44 -4.64 -0.96 9.85
N ILE A 45 -4.82 -2.18 9.35
CA ILE A 45 -6.09 -2.87 9.26
C ILE A 45 -6.19 -3.78 10.49
N ASN A 46 -7.25 -3.58 11.27
CA ASN A 46 -7.51 -4.40 12.45
C ASN A 46 -8.24 -5.68 12.07
N PRO A 47 -8.07 -6.79 12.82
CA PRO A 47 -8.77 -8.05 12.57
C PRO A 47 -10.29 -7.89 12.49
N THR A 48 -10.86 -6.97 13.27
CA THR A 48 -12.30 -6.66 13.27
C THR A 48 -12.84 -6.12 11.94
N ALA A 49 -11.96 -5.70 11.01
CA ALA A 49 -12.37 -5.25 9.68
C ALA A 49 -12.72 -6.41 8.73
N TYR A 50 -12.24 -7.62 9.00
CA TYR A 50 -12.44 -8.77 8.12
C TYR A 50 -12.86 -10.04 8.88
N LEU A 51 -12.70 -10.10 10.20
CA LEU A 51 -13.24 -11.16 11.04
C LEU A 51 -14.60 -10.79 11.64
N PRO A 52 -15.58 -11.70 11.67
CA PRO A 52 -16.82 -11.48 12.38
C PRO A 52 -16.59 -11.39 13.90
N SER A 53 -17.42 -10.60 14.59
CA SER A 53 -17.31 -10.33 16.04
C SER A 53 -17.35 -11.59 16.92
N SER A 54 -18.00 -12.66 16.45
CA SER A 54 -18.05 -13.96 17.15
C SER A 54 -16.71 -14.68 17.21
N ILE A 55 -15.88 -14.54 16.17
CA ILE A 55 -14.52 -15.11 16.11
C ILE A 55 -13.54 -14.20 16.86
N SER A 56 -13.76 -12.89 16.84
CA SER A 56 -12.93 -11.98 17.64
C SER A 56 -13.10 -12.17 19.16
N SER A 57 -14.20 -12.77 19.61
CA SER A 57 -14.53 -12.93 21.03
C SER A 57 -14.29 -14.33 21.60
N ASN A 58 -14.09 -15.36 20.77
CA ASN A 58 -13.95 -16.75 21.22
C ASN A 58 -12.51 -17.15 21.62
N ASN A 59 -11.60 -16.18 21.79
CA ASN A 59 -10.17 -16.38 22.12
C ASN A 59 -9.41 -17.33 21.16
N SER A 60 -10.00 -17.67 20.00
CA SER A 60 -9.32 -18.36 18.92
C SER A 60 -8.54 -17.34 18.12
N ARG A 61 -7.20 -17.45 18.13
CA ARG A 61 -6.35 -16.54 17.35
C ARG A 61 -6.41 -16.92 15.88
N VAL A 62 -7.30 -16.27 15.14
CA VAL A 62 -7.29 -16.29 13.67
C VAL A 62 -6.41 -15.15 13.18
N TYR A 63 -5.40 -15.47 12.38
CA TYR A 63 -4.46 -14.49 11.83
C TYR A 63 -4.07 -14.84 10.39
N PRO A 64 -3.62 -13.85 9.58
CA PRO A 64 -3.17 -14.13 8.23
C PRO A 64 -1.85 -14.90 8.22
N LEU A 65 -1.78 -15.95 7.41
CA LEU A 65 -0.59 -16.74 7.12
C LEU A 65 0.06 -16.34 5.79
N VAL A 66 -0.75 -15.88 4.84
CA VAL A 66 -0.29 -15.48 3.50
C VAL A 66 -1.03 -14.23 3.03
N ILE A 67 -0.34 -13.44 2.20
CA ILE A 67 -0.90 -12.29 1.49
C ILE A 67 -0.60 -12.46 0.00
N ALA A 68 -1.62 -12.35 -0.84
CA ALA A 68 -1.49 -12.32 -2.28
C ALA A 68 -1.91 -10.94 -2.81
N ALA A 69 -0.97 -10.19 -3.39
CA ALA A 69 -1.29 -8.93 -4.04
C ALA A 69 -2.08 -9.19 -5.33
N HIS A 70 -3.06 -8.33 -5.62
CA HIS A 70 -3.76 -8.39 -6.89
C HIS A 70 -2.79 -8.01 -8.03
N PRO A 71 -2.81 -8.70 -9.18
CA PRO A 71 -1.81 -8.50 -10.24
C PRO A 71 -1.94 -7.16 -10.99
N SER A 72 -3.13 -6.55 -11.02
CA SER A 72 -3.39 -5.28 -11.73
C SER A 72 -3.78 -4.11 -10.83
N GLU A 73 -4.69 -4.32 -9.87
CA GLU A 73 -5.12 -3.32 -8.88
C GLU A 73 -4.14 -3.15 -7.70
N PRO A 74 -3.42 -2.02 -7.58
CA PRO A 74 -2.33 -1.83 -6.60
C PRO A 74 -2.79 -1.63 -5.16
N ASN A 75 -4.10 -1.51 -4.93
CA ASN A 75 -4.70 -1.36 -3.60
C ASN A 75 -5.50 -2.58 -3.17
N GLN A 76 -5.48 -3.67 -3.95
CA GLN A 76 -6.24 -4.87 -3.63
C GLN A 76 -5.32 -6.04 -3.31
N PHE A 77 -5.65 -6.81 -2.28
CA PHE A 77 -4.94 -8.03 -1.93
C PHE A 77 -5.84 -9.00 -1.18
N ALA A 78 -5.48 -10.29 -1.23
CA ALA A 78 -6.17 -11.35 -0.50
C ALA A 78 -5.34 -11.82 0.70
N LEU A 79 -6.03 -12.09 1.81
CA LEU A 79 -5.48 -12.72 3.01
C LEU A 79 -5.91 -14.19 3.05
N GLY A 80 -4.97 -15.10 3.27
CA GLY A 80 -5.26 -16.47 3.68
C GLY A 80 -5.07 -16.63 5.18
N LEU A 81 -6.12 -17.04 5.89
CA LEU A 81 -6.18 -17.09 7.35
C LEU A 81 -5.88 -18.49 7.90
N SER A 82 -5.51 -18.55 9.19
CA SER A 82 -5.19 -19.80 9.90
C SER A 82 -6.37 -20.76 10.09
N ASP A 83 -7.61 -20.30 9.91
CA ASP A 83 -8.83 -21.11 9.93
C ASP A 83 -9.26 -21.59 8.53
N GLY A 84 -8.46 -21.31 7.50
CA GLY A 84 -8.76 -21.62 6.11
C GLY A 84 -9.63 -20.57 5.40
N GLY A 85 -10.05 -19.51 6.10
CA GLY A 85 -10.79 -18.40 5.51
C GLY A 85 -9.94 -17.56 4.55
N VAL A 86 -10.59 -16.93 3.57
CA VAL A 86 -9.97 -15.99 2.64
C VAL A 86 -10.77 -14.70 2.59
N HIS A 87 -10.07 -13.57 2.71
CA HIS A 87 -10.69 -12.24 2.60
C HIS A 87 -9.92 -11.37 1.60
N VAL A 88 -10.65 -10.71 0.70
CA VAL A 88 -10.10 -9.70 -0.19
C VAL A 88 -10.28 -8.33 0.46
N LEU A 89 -9.20 -7.58 0.57
CA LEU A 89 -9.18 -6.25 1.15
C LEU A 89 -8.79 -5.23 0.09
N GLU A 90 -9.44 -4.07 0.17
CA GLU A 90 -9.13 -2.90 -0.62
C GLU A 90 -9.08 -1.69 0.31
N PRO A 91 -7.91 -1.38 0.90
CA PRO A 91 -7.78 -0.24 1.78
C PRO A 91 -7.98 1.05 0.97
N LEU A 92 -8.93 1.87 1.41
CA LEU A 92 -9.14 3.18 0.83
C LEU A 92 -7.84 3.98 0.93
N GLU A 93 -7.48 4.63 -0.17
CA GLU A 93 -6.37 5.57 -0.22
C GLU A 93 -6.66 6.73 0.75
N SER A 94 -6.02 6.73 1.91
CA SER A 94 -6.27 7.74 2.95
C SER A 94 -5.67 9.12 2.61
N GLU A 95 -4.82 9.24 1.59
CA GLU A 95 -4.09 10.48 1.28
C GLU A 95 -4.15 10.99 -0.18
N GLY A 96 -4.82 10.31 -1.10
CA GLY A 96 -4.98 10.75 -2.50
C GLY A 96 -3.67 10.99 -3.28
N LYS A 97 -2.55 10.38 -2.85
CA LYS A 97 -1.18 10.65 -3.31
C LYS A 97 -0.34 9.36 -3.39
N TRP A 98 -0.88 8.28 -3.93
CA TRP A 98 -0.05 7.11 -4.30
C TRP A 98 0.54 7.29 -5.70
N GLY A 99 1.57 8.11 -5.80
CA GLY A 99 2.33 8.31 -7.04
C GLY A 99 2.50 9.77 -7.44
N THR A 100 3.10 10.60 -6.59
CA THR A 100 3.88 11.69 -7.16
C THR A 100 5.13 11.07 -7.76
N LEU A 101 5.20 11.05 -9.11
CA LEU A 101 6.44 10.78 -9.84
C LEU A 101 7.60 11.55 -9.17
N PRO A 102 8.83 11.01 -9.14
CA PRO A 102 9.98 11.79 -8.70
C PRO A 102 10.02 13.09 -9.52
N PRO A 103 10.33 14.25 -8.92
CA PRO A 103 10.48 15.49 -9.67
C PRO A 103 11.47 15.24 -10.81
N SER A 104 11.07 15.55 -12.06
CA SER A 104 12.01 15.64 -13.16
C SER A 104 13.07 16.66 -12.76
N ASP A 105 14.32 16.20 -12.68
CA ASP A 105 15.47 17.03 -12.36
C ASP A 105 15.64 18.08 -13.47
N ASN A 106 15.06 19.26 -13.27
CA ASN A 106 15.21 20.39 -14.18
C ASN A 106 16.58 21.03 -13.94
N GLY A 107 17.48 20.95 -14.92
CA GLY A 107 18.79 21.58 -14.82
C GLY A 107 19.55 21.79 -16.13
N ALA A 108 19.05 22.66 -17.02
CA ALA A 108 19.92 23.49 -17.87
C ALA A 108 19.18 24.76 -18.32
N GLY A 109 19.77 25.92 -18.00
CA GLY A 109 19.20 27.26 -18.11
C GLY A 109 19.23 27.92 -19.50
N PRO A 110 19.16 29.26 -19.55
CA PRO A 110 18.30 30.01 -20.45
C PRO A 110 18.95 30.34 -21.80
N SER A 111 18.15 30.50 -22.85
CA SER A 111 18.56 31.23 -24.06
C SER A 111 17.39 31.93 -24.73
N THR A 112 17.44 33.26 -24.62
CA THR A 112 17.19 34.27 -25.66
C THR A 112 15.83 34.37 -26.36
N THR A 113 15.19 35.50 -26.08
CA THR A 113 14.23 36.27 -26.89
C THR A 113 14.47 36.22 -28.40
N THR A 114 13.45 35.82 -29.15
CA THR A 114 12.99 36.32 -30.48
C THR A 114 11.67 35.59 -30.75
N GLY A 115 10.56 36.12 -31.23
CA GLY A 115 10.19 37.38 -31.85
C GLY A 115 8.70 37.24 -32.20
N GLN A 116 8.01 38.37 -32.24
CA GLN A 116 6.60 38.56 -32.49
C GLN A 116 6.16 38.03 -33.87
N GLY A 117 5.00 37.38 -33.97
CA GLY A 117 4.41 37.01 -35.28
C GLY A 117 3.15 36.14 -35.24
N SER A 118 1.99 36.80 -35.15
CA SER A 118 0.71 36.53 -35.85
C SER A 118 0.18 35.10 -36.07
N SER A 119 -1.00 34.86 -35.46
CA SER A 119 -2.31 34.47 -36.03
C SER A 119 -2.49 33.23 -36.94
N GLU A 120 -3.68 32.61 -36.74
CA GLU A 120 -4.40 31.65 -37.60
C GLU A 120 -3.91 30.19 -37.57
N GLN A 121 -4.68 29.12 -37.77
CA GLN A 121 -6.09 28.72 -37.62
C GLN A 121 -6.11 27.23 -38.07
N LEU A 122 -7.01 26.43 -37.52
CA LEU A 122 -7.67 25.25 -38.15
C LEU A 122 -6.94 23.88 -38.27
N THR A 123 -7.49 22.93 -37.50
CA THR A 123 -8.02 21.59 -37.86
C THR A 123 -7.43 20.81 -39.05
N ARG A 124 -6.87 19.63 -38.77
CA ARG A 124 -7.47 18.32 -39.10
C ARG A 124 -6.84 17.19 -38.29
#